data_AF-A0A1Z9FH11-F1
#
_entry.id   AF-A0A1Z9FH11-F1
#
_cell.length_a   1.000
_cell.length_b   1.000
_cell.length_c   1.000
_cell.angle_alpha   90.00
_cell.angle_beta   90.00
_cell.angle_gamma   90.00
#
_symmetry.space_group_name_H-M   'P 1'
#
loop_
_entity.id
_entity.type
_entity.pdbx_description
1 polymer ?
#
loop_
_entity_poly.entity_id
_entity_poly.type
_entity_poly.pdbx_seq_one_letter_code
_entity_poly.pdbx_strand_id
1 'polypeptide(L)'
;MLKKKKLFIILFFLSNSLIICSINFPNFSVGDLWYFINANSLVGFQKYIESNFDLFNSIGINFFKVILLFLEINFVLFSGLILLILICVKVFRQFN
;
A
#
# COMPACT_ATOMS: atom_id res chain seq x y z
N MET A 1 25.04 15.59 -11.31
CA MET A 1 23.66 16.09 -11.54
C MET A 1 22.87 15.21 -12.52
N LEU A 2 23.42 14.88 -13.70
CA LEU A 2 22.78 14.04 -14.72
C LEU A 2 22.30 12.65 -14.25
N LYS A 3 23.11 11.92 -13.47
CA LYS A 3 22.73 10.59 -12.93
C LYS A 3 21.47 10.64 -12.05
N LYS A 4 21.33 11.69 -11.23
CA LYS A 4 20.15 11.89 -10.38
C LYS A 4 18.88 12.14 -11.22
N LYS A 5 18.98 12.99 -12.26
CA LYS A 5 17.86 13.27 -13.18
C LYS A 5 17.41 12.00 -13.93
N LYS A 6 18.34 11.18 -14.41
CA LYS A 6 18.03 9.89 -15.06
C LYS A 6 17.28 8.94 -14.13
N LEU A 7 17.74 8.79 -12.89
CA LEU A 7 17.07 7.94 -11.88
C LEU A 7 15.62 8.38 -11.64
N PHE A 8 15.36 9.68 -11.56
CA PHE A 8 14.01 10.20 -11.39
C PHE A 8 13.07 9.85 -12.53
N ILE A 9 13.55 10.01 -13.77
CA ILE A 9 12.77 9.68 -14.96
C ILE A 9 12.42 8.17 -14.94
N ILE A 10 13.39 7.32 -14.59
CA ILE A 10 13.16 5.88 -14.46
C ILE A 10 12.12 5.58 -13.38
N LEU A 11 12.23 6.19 -12.20
CA LEU A 11 11.27 6.00 -11.11
C LEU A 11 9.87 6.51 -11.47
N PHE A 12 9.78 7.59 -12.24
CA PHE A 12 8.50 8.11 -12.74
C PHE A 12 7.85 7.13 -13.71
N PHE A 13 8.60 6.61 -14.69
CA PHE A 13 8.08 5.58 -15.58
C PHE A 13 7.71 4.31 -14.80
N LEU A 14 8.52 3.88 -13.84
CA LEU A 14 8.23 2.73 -12.99
C LEU A 14 6.91 2.90 -12.22
N SER A 15 6.69 4.07 -11.62
CA SER A 15 5.45 4.38 -10.92
C SER A 15 4.22 4.29 -11.82
N ASN A 16 4.28 4.88 -13.02
CA ASN A 16 3.18 4.82 -13.98
C ASN A 16 2.95 3.38 -14.47
N SER A 17 4.03 2.64 -14.74
CA SER A 17 3.94 1.22 -15.11
C SER A 17 3.27 0.39 -14.01
N LEU A 18 3.58 0.64 -12.73
CA LEU A 18 2.91 -0.02 -11.61
C LEU A 18 1.41 0.30 -11.57
N ILE A 19 1.03 1.57 -11.75
CA ILE A 19 -0.38 1.97 -11.80
C ILE A 19 -1.09 1.27 -12.97
N ILE A 20 -0.49 1.23 -14.16
CA ILE A 20 -1.07 0.52 -15.31
C ILE A 20 -1.16 -0.99 -15.03
N CYS A 21 -0.11 -1.60 -14.47
CA CYS A 21 -0.12 -3.00 -14.09
C CYS A 21 -1.23 -3.31 -13.08
N SER A 22 -1.53 -2.41 -12.15
CA SER A 22 -2.58 -2.62 -11.16
C SER A 22 -3.98 -2.80 -11.78
N ILE A 23 -4.21 -2.22 -12.97
CA ILE A 23 -5.45 -2.41 -13.74
C ILE A 23 -5.57 -3.86 -14.23
N ASN A 24 -4.44 -4.48 -14.59
CA ASN A 24 -4.39 -5.87 -15.07
C ASN A 24 -4.41 -6.89 -13.91
N PHE A 25 -4.05 -6.46 -12.70
CA PHE A 25 -4.04 -7.28 -11.49
C PHE A 25 -4.94 -6.67 -10.41
N PRO A 26 -6.25 -6.51 -10.66
CA PRO A 26 -7.15 -5.81 -9.73
C PRO A 26 -7.24 -6.51 -8.37
N ASN A 27 -7.07 -7.83 -8.35
CA ASN A 27 -7.25 -8.69 -7.18
C ASN A 27 -5.97 -8.93 -6.39
N PHE A 28 -4.84 -8.28 -6.70
CA PHE A 28 -3.60 -8.49 -5.94
C PHE A 28 -3.54 -7.55 -4.73
N SER A 29 -4.16 -7.99 -3.64
CA SER A 29 -4.33 -7.19 -2.42
C SER A 29 -3.11 -7.27 -1.48
N VAL A 30 -3.07 -6.37 -0.50
CA VAL A 30 -2.08 -6.43 0.59
C VAL A 30 -2.24 -7.71 1.41
N GLY A 31 -3.49 -8.16 1.62
CA GLY A 31 -3.80 -9.42 2.28
C GLY A 31 -3.22 -10.62 1.54
N ASP A 32 -3.33 -10.65 0.21
CA ASP A 32 -2.75 -11.73 -0.61
C ASP A 32 -1.23 -11.74 -0.49
N LEU A 33 -0.58 -10.58 -0.57
CA LEU A 33 0.87 -10.46 -0.40
C LEU A 33 1.30 -10.98 0.98
N TRP A 34 0.60 -10.60 2.05
CA TRP A 34 0.89 -11.07 3.40
C TRP A 34 0.69 -12.59 3.50
N TYR A 35 -0.40 -13.12 2.93
CA TYR A 35 -0.66 -14.55 2.88
C TYR A 35 0.48 -15.31 2.19
N PHE A 36 0.99 -14.81 1.05
CA PHE A 36 2.13 -15.41 0.34
C PHE A 36 3.42 -15.38 1.15
N ILE A 37 3.66 -14.32 1.93
CA ILE A 37 4.86 -14.21 2.78
C ILE A 37 4.75 -15.14 3.98
N ASN A 38 3.63 -15.10 4.71
CA ASN A 38 3.37 -15.94 5.87
C ASN A 38 1.87 -15.97 6.25
N ALA A 39 1.17 -16.98 5.75
CA ALA A 39 -0.24 -17.22 6.05
C ALA A 39 -0.55 -17.33 7.55
N ASN A 40 0.30 -18.00 8.34
CA ASN A 40 0.07 -18.19 9.77
C ASN A 40 0.05 -16.86 10.53
N SER A 41 0.92 -15.93 10.14
CA SER A 41 0.96 -14.60 10.76
C SER A 41 -0.28 -13.77 10.42
N LEU A 42 -0.81 -13.88 9.20
CA LEU A 42 -2.04 -13.21 8.79
C LEU A 42 -3.25 -13.74 9.57
N VAL A 43 -3.39 -15.07 9.66
CA VAL A 43 -4.47 -15.71 10.43
C VAL A 43 -4.36 -15.36 11.92
N GLY A 44 -3.14 -15.36 12.48
CA GLY A 44 -2.90 -14.94 13.86
C GLY A 44 -3.30 -13.49 14.11
N PHE A 45 -2.97 -12.59 13.18
CA PHE A 45 -3.35 -11.19 13.24
C PHE A 45 -4.87 -11.00 13.16
N GLN A 46 -5.55 -11.70 12.24
CA GLN A 46 -7.02 -11.68 12.13
C GLN A 46 -7.68 -12.14 13.43
N LYS A 47 -7.23 -13.28 14.00
CA LYS A 47 -7.73 -13.79 15.28
C LYS A 47 -7.51 -12.81 16.43
N TYR A 48 -6.36 -12.13 16.45
CA TYR A 48 -6.06 -11.12 17.47
C TYR A 48 -7.03 -9.93 17.39
N ILE A 49 -7.37 -9.46 16.19
CA ILE A 49 -8.31 -8.35 16.04
C ILE A 49 -9.71 -8.79 16.45
N GLU A 50 -10.14 -9.98 16.02
CA GLU A 50 -11.43 -10.56 16.38
C GLU A 50 -11.58 -10.73 17.90
N SER A 51 -10.55 -11.25 18.58
CA SER A 51 -10.60 -11.44 20.03
C SER A 51 -10.65 -10.13 20.82
N ASN A 52 -10.21 -9.03 20.22
CA ASN A 52 -10.20 -7.70 20.85
C ASN A 52 -11.29 -6.80 20.27
N PHE A 53 -12.26 -7.36 19.53
CA PHE A 53 -13.29 -6.60 18.83
C PHE A 53 -14.05 -5.67 19.77
N ASP A 54 -14.48 -6.13 20.94
CA ASP A 54 -15.24 -5.34 21.92
C ASP A 54 -14.45 -4.12 22.42
N LEU A 55 -13.15 -4.30 22.66
CA LEU A 55 -12.25 -3.22 23.10
C LEU A 55 -12.14 -2.16 22.00
N PHE A 56 -11.95 -2.58 20.74
CA PHE A 56 -11.89 -1.64 19.62
C PHE A 56 -13.24 -0.96 19.35
N ASN A 57 -14.35 -1.68 19.48
CA ASN A 57 -15.69 -1.15 19.25
C ASN A 57 -16.04 -0.06 20.29
N SER A 58 -15.55 -0.19 21.53
CA SER A 58 -15.73 0.81 22.59
C SER A 58 -15.09 2.18 22.30
N ILE A 59 -14.09 2.23 21.41
CA ILE A 59 -13.38 3.45 21.00
C ILE A 59 -14.17 4.21 19.91
N GLY A 60 -15.31 3.67 19.45
CA GLY A 60 -16.19 4.29 18.44
C GLY A 60 -15.63 4.25 17.02
N ILE A 61 -14.41 3.73 16.84
CA ILE A 61 -13.80 3.45 15.56
C ILE A 61 -14.09 1.99 15.24
N ASN A 62 -14.69 1.72 14.09
CA ASN A 62 -14.91 0.37 13.59
C ASN A 62 -13.56 -0.19 13.07
N PHE A 63 -12.60 -0.36 13.98
CA PHE A 63 -11.19 -0.65 13.72
C PHE A 63 -11.02 -1.91 12.86
N PHE A 64 -11.89 -2.89 13.08
CA PHE A 64 -11.98 -4.09 12.25
C PHE A 64 -12.23 -3.76 10.78
N LYS A 65 -13.18 -2.86 10.47
CA LYS A 65 -13.44 -2.42 9.09
C LYS A 65 -12.25 -1.68 8.49
N VAL A 66 -11.53 -0.89 9.28
CA VAL A 66 -10.33 -0.18 8.81
C VAL A 66 -9.24 -1.16 8.42
N ILE A 67 -9.01 -2.20 9.23
CA ILE A 67 -8.00 -3.21 8.93
C ILE A 67 -8.39 -4.07 7.73
N LEU A 68 -9.66 -4.48 7.63
CA LEU A 68 -10.13 -5.21 6.46
C LEU A 68 -9.95 -4.38 5.19
N LEU A 69 -10.33 -3.11 5.23
CA LEU A 69 -10.14 -2.20 4.11
C LEU A 69 -8.65 -2.10 3.75
N PHE A 70 -7.75 -2.03 4.73
CA PHE A 70 -6.30 -2.03 4.48
C PHE A 70 -5.82 -3.31 3.78
N LEU A 71 -6.30 -4.48 4.21
CA LEU A 71 -5.93 -5.76 3.62
C LEU A 71 -6.44 -5.90 2.18
N GLU A 72 -7.60 -5.32 1.87
CA GLU A 72 -8.22 -5.34 0.53
C GLU A 72 -7.59 -4.35 -0.47
N ILE A 73 -6.74 -3.42 -0.01
CA ILE A 73 -6.07 -2.46 -0.91
C ILE A 73 -5.24 -3.22 -1.95
N ASN A 74 -5.39 -2.86 -3.22
CA ASN A 74 -4.52 -3.35 -4.29
C ASN A 74 -3.08 -2.88 -4.05
N PHE A 75 -2.19 -3.82 -3.72
CA PHE A 75 -0.80 -3.53 -3.35
C PHE A 75 -0.02 -2.88 -4.49
N VAL A 76 -0.27 -3.32 -5.73
CA VAL A 76 0.40 -2.80 -6.93
C VAL A 76 -0.01 -1.33 -7.17
N LEU A 77 -1.31 -1.03 -7.03
CA LEU A 77 -1.81 0.34 -7.15
C LEU A 77 -1.22 1.22 -6.04
N PHE A 78 -1.28 0.75 -4.79
CA PHE A 78 -0.81 1.49 -3.63
C PHE A 78 0.68 1.83 -3.71
N SER A 79 1.51 0.86 -4.09
CA SER A 79 2.95 1.07 -4.30
C SER A 79 3.24 2.04 -5.44
N GLY A 80 2.49 1.97 -6.55
CA GLY A 80 2.59 2.91 -7.66
C GLY A 80 2.27 4.35 -7.25
N LEU A 81 1.17 4.55 -6.51
CA LEU A 81 0.73 5.86 -6.01
C LEU A 81 1.72 6.45 -4.99
N ILE A 82 2.20 5.65 -4.03
CA ILE A 82 3.23 6.11 -3.07
C ILE A 82 4.48 6.60 -3.81
N LEU A 83 4.96 5.82 -4.78
CA LEU A 83 6.15 6.18 -5.55
C LEU A 83 5.93 7.49 -6.31
N LEU A 84 4.74 7.70 -6.89
CA LEU A 84 4.38 8.94 -7.57
C LEU A 84 4.41 10.14 -6.61
N ILE A 85 3.78 10.01 -5.45
CA ILE A 85 3.73 11.07 -4.42
C ILE A 85 5.14 11.46 -3.98
N LEU A 86 6.01 10.47 -3.70
CA LEU A 86 7.40 10.72 -3.31
C LEU A 86 8.18 11.47 -4.39
N ILE A 87 7.95 11.15 -5.66
CA ILE A 87 8.54 11.88 -6.78
C ILE A 87 8.02 13.31 -6.79
N CYS A 88 6.71 13.52 -6.74
CA CYS A 88 6.08 14.85 -6.76
C CYS A 88 6.57 15.74 -5.60
N VAL A 89 6.62 15.22 -4.37
CA VAL A 89 7.12 15.96 -3.19
C VAL A 89 8.57 16.40 -3.41
N LYS A 90 9.40 15.50 -3.96
CA LYS A 90 10.81 15.80 -4.17
C LYS A 90 11.04 16.78 -5.32
N VAL A 91 10.18 16.76 -6.34
CA VAL A 91 10.18 17.76 -7.42
C VAL A 91 9.74 19.11 -6.87
N PHE A 92 8.66 19.18 -6.10
CA PHE A 92 8.17 20.41 -5.48
C PHE A 92 9.23 21.08 -4.60
N ARG A 93 9.95 20.29 -3.79
CA ARG A 93 11.09 20.78 -2.98
C ARG A 93 12.30 21.28 -3.79
N GLN A 94 12.39 21.02 -5.09
CA GLN A 94 13.44 21.58 -5.94
C GLN A 94 13.07 22.93 -6.54
N PHE A 95 11.77 23.27 -6.57
CA PHE A 95 11.25 24.51 -7.13
C PHE A 95 10.98 25.60 -6.08
N ASN A 96 10.89 25.23 -4.80
CA ASN A 96 10.90 26.13 -3.65
C ASN A 96 12.29 26.19 -3.03
#